data_AF-A0A2G3PN06-F1
#
_entry.id   AF-A0A2G3PN06-F1
#
_cell.length_a   1.000
_cell.length_b   1.000
_cell.length_c   1.000
_cell.angle_alpha   90.00
_cell.angle_beta   90.00
_cell.angle_gamma   90.00
#
_symmetry.space_group_name_H-M   'P 1'
#
loop_
_entity.id
_entity.type
_entity.pdbx_description
1 polymer ?
#
loop_
_entity_poly.entity_id
_entity_poly.type
_entity_poly.pdbx_seq_one_letter_code
_entity_poly.pdbx_strand_id
1 'polypeptide(L)'
;MSADNTPETNAAGGTGDAAAARPFLRIVKGNPSDAEIAAVVGVFASAGGSGVEEDPGPRNLWGNPSDRLRPAGGLAPNAFPNLAFGY
;
A
#
# COMPACT_ATOMS: atom_id res chain seq x y z
N MET A 1 50.82 -7.65 20.03
CA MET A 1 49.54 -8.22 19.57
C MET A 1 48.58 -7.06 19.34
N SER A 2 48.38 -6.71 18.07
CA SER A 2 47.42 -5.68 17.62
C SER A 2 46.00 -6.23 17.72
N ALA A 3 45.07 -5.41 18.23
CA ALA A 3 43.64 -5.57 17.97
C ALA A 3 43.13 -4.20 17.54
N ASP A 4 43.13 -4.03 16.22
CA ASP A 4 42.43 -2.98 15.49
C ASP A 4 40.92 -3.23 15.65
N ASN A 5 40.21 -2.31 16.27
CA ASN A 5 38.74 -2.34 16.35
C ASN A 5 38.22 -1.03 15.76
N THR A 6 38.25 -0.97 14.43
CA THR A 6 37.49 0.01 13.66
C THR A 6 36.04 -0.49 13.60
N PRO A 7 35.05 0.19 14.21
CA PRO A 7 33.67 -0.11 13.91
C PRO A 7 33.37 0.44 12.52
N GLU A 8 33.16 -0.47 11.57
CA GLU A 8 32.77 -0.13 10.22
C GLU A 8 31.42 0.58 10.25
N THR A 9 31.43 1.82 9.77
CA THR A 9 30.25 2.66 9.64
C THR A 9 29.36 2.06 8.56
N ASN A 10 28.30 1.37 9.00
CA ASN A 10 27.33 0.75 8.12
C ASN A 10 26.47 1.85 7.47
N ALA A 11 26.81 2.21 6.23
CA ALA A 11 26.04 3.12 5.40
C ALA A 11 24.99 2.33 4.59
N ALA A 12 23.71 2.53 4.93
CA ALA A 12 22.58 2.58 3.99
C ALA A 12 21.25 2.70 4.77
N GLY A 13 20.77 3.93 4.96
CA GLY A 13 19.40 4.23 5.39
C GLY A 13 18.86 5.34 4.49
N GLY A 14 17.80 5.02 3.75
CA GLY A 14 17.37 5.72 2.54
C GLY A 14 17.01 7.19 2.68
N THR A 15 17.20 7.89 1.56
CA THR A 15 16.86 9.27 1.23
C THR A 15 15.47 9.69 1.72
N GLY A 16 15.40 10.79 2.46
CA GLY A 16 14.15 11.42 2.88
C GLY A 16 14.39 12.85 3.35
N ASP A 17 14.74 13.74 2.42
CA ASP A 17 14.67 15.19 2.65
C ASP A 17 13.20 15.61 2.66
N ALA A 18 12.58 15.48 3.83
CA ALA A 18 11.27 16.02 4.16
C ALA A 18 11.39 16.69 5.53
N ALA A 19 11.95 17.90 5.56
CA ALA A 19 11.90 18.88 6.64
C ALA A 19 11.65 18.29 8.05
N ALA A 20 12.66 17.60 8.61
CA ALA A 20 12.72 17.07 9.97
C ALA A 20 11.34 16.89 10.67
N ALA A 21 10.48 16.06 10.08
CA ALA A 21 9.22 15.69 10.70
C ALA A 21 9.55 15.05 12.06
N ARG A 22 8.90 15.53 13.12
CA ARG A 22 9.11 14.96 14.45
C ARG A 22 8.85 13.45 14.39
N PRO A 23 9.69 12.63 15.04
CA PRO A 23 9.52 11.18 14.98
C PRO A 23 8.14 10.80 15.50
N PHE A 24 7.43 9.98 14.73
CA PHE A 24 6.07 9.52 15.07
C PHE A 24 6.05 8.66 16.34
N LEU A 25 7.16 7.95 16.61
CA LEU A 25 7.33 7.05 17.75
C LEU A 25 8.68 7.32 18.43
N ARG A 26 8.70 7.35 19.76
CA ARG A 26 9.93 7.48 20.57
C ARG A 26 9.95 6.49 21.71
N ILE A 27 11.03 5.72 21.81
CA ILE A 27 11.27 4.79 22.92
C ILE A 27 11.87 5.60 24.08
N VAL A 28 11.16 5.67 25.21
CA VAL A 28 11.56 6.51 26.36
C VAL A 28 12.54 5.78 27.28
N LYS A 29 12.49 4.45 27.33
CA LYS A 29 13.31 3.63 28.24
C LYS A 29 13.58 2.26 27.62
N GLY A 30 14.75 1.70 27.92
CA GLY A 30 15.21 0.38 27.45
C GLY A 30 16.24 0.48 26.33
N ASN A 31 16.95 -0.62 26.08
CA ASN A 31 17.83 -0.79 24.93
C ASN A 31 17.34 -2.01 24.13
N PRO A 32 16.22 -1.86 23.39
CA PRO A 32 15.66 -2.98 22.64
C PRO A 32 16.65 -3.44 21.57
N SER A 33 16.62 -4.73 21.30
CA SER A 33 17.30 -5.32 20.16
C SER A 33 16.59 -4.94 18.85
N ASP A 34 17.32 -5.06 17.72
CA ASP A 34 16.77 -4.77 16.39
C ASP A 34 15.52 -5.61 16.08
N ALA A 35 15.47 -6.85 16.58
CA ALA A 35 14.32 -7.74 16.42
C ALA A 35 13.07 -7.20 17.13
N GLU A 36 13.23 -6.60 18.32
CA GLU A 36 12.12 -6.02 19.08
C GLU A 36 11.64 -4.71 18.42
N ILE A 37 12.55 -3.91 17.86
CA ILE A 37 12.18 -2.72 17.09
C ILE A 37 11.36 -3.13 15.86
N ALA A 38 11.79 -4.15 15.12
CA ALA A 38 11.07 -4.66 13.96
C ALA A 38 9.66 -5.16 14.34
N ALA A 39 9.52 -5.84 15.48
CA ALA A 39 8.22 -6.30 15.97
C ALA A 39 7.27 -5.12 16.25
N VAL A 40 7.74 -4.08 16.95
CA VAL A 40 6.93 -2.89 17.25
C VAL A 40 6.51 -2.17 15.96
N VAL A 41 7.45 -1.96 15.03
CA VAL A 41 7.17 -1.33 13.73
C VAL A 41 6.16 -2.16 12.94
N GLY A 42 6.29 -3.49 12.93
CA GLY A 42 5.35 -4.39 12.27
C GLY A 42 3.92 -4.26 12.80
N VAL A 43 3.76 -4.13 14.12
CA VAL A 43 2.44 -3.91 14.75
C VAL A 43 1.85 -2.56 14.35
N PHE A 44 2.64 -1.49 14.32
CA PHE A 44 2.14 -0.18 13.89
C PHE A 44 1.84 -0.14 12.38
N ALA A 45 2.66 -0.79 11.56
CA ALA A 45 2.44 -0.90 10.13
C ALA A 45 1.18 -1.70 9.81
N SER A 46 0.88 -2.78 10.56
CA SER A 46 -0.35 -3.54 10.39
C SER A 46 -1.58 -2.79 10.91
N ALA A 47 -1.45 -2.07 12.03
CA ALA A 47 -2.52 -1.21 12.55
C ALA A 47 -2.86 -0.06 11.59
N GLY A 48 -1.87 0.50 10.88
CA GLY A 48 -2.09 1.48 9.81
C GLY A 48 -2.39 0.86 8.45
N GLY A 49 -2.34 -0.47 8.34
CA GLY A 49 -2.23 -1.21 7.09
C GLY A 49 -3.35 -2.23 6.91
N SER A 50 -4.58 -1.74 6.82
CA SER A 50 -5.40 -2.14 5.68
C SER A 50 -5.72 -0.85 4.97
N GLY A 51 -5.04 -0.57 3.85
CA GLY A 51 -5.60 0.36 2.89
C GLY A 51 -7.03 -0.09 2.68
N VAL A 52 -7.99 0.73 3.11
CA VAL A 52 -9.39 0.48 2.81
C VAL A 52 -9.40 0.29 1.31
N GLU A 53 -9.84 -0.88 0.83
CA GLU A 53 -10.11 -1.09 -0.58
C GLU A 53 -10.88 0.15 -1.00
N GLU A 54 -10.26 1.00 -1.84
CA GLU A 54 -10.93 2.21 -2.27
C GLU A 54 -12.26 1.73 -2.82
N ASP A 55 -13.36 2.20 -2.22
CA ASP A 55 -14.68 1.87 -2.74
C ASP A 55 -14.60 2.22 -4.23
N PRO A 56 -14.68 1.23 -5.15
CA PRO A 56 -14.51 1.48 -6.57
C PRO A 56 -15.61 2.41 -7.11
N GLY A 57 -16.54 2.79 -6.23
CA GLY A 57 -17.64 3.65 -6.50
C GLY A 57 -18.72 2.87 -7.23
N PRO A 58 -19.76 3.58 -7.69
CA PRO A 58 -20.77 2.98 -8.54
C PRO A 58 -20.12 2.32 -9.77
N ARG A 59 -20.58 1.12 -10.11
CA ARG A 59 -20.08 0.37 -11.26
C ARG A 59 -20.15 1.21 -12.53
N ASN A 60 -19.00 1.67 -13.03
CA ASN A 60 -18.91 2.43 -14.26
C ASN A 60 -18.68 1.49 -15.45
N LEU A 61 -19.76 1.20 -16.18
CA LEU A 61 -19.70 0.42 -17.42
C LEU A 61 -19.55 1.30 -18.66
N TRP A 62 -19.35 2.61 -18.50
CA TRP A 62 -19.16 3.51 -19.64
C TRP A 62 -17.77 3.33 -20.25
N GLY A 63 -17.71 2.98 -21.53
CA GLY A 63 -16.45 2.93 -22.27
C GLY A 63 -15.59 1.69 -22.00
N ASN A 64 -16.18 0.58 -21.56
CA ASN A 64 -15.46 -0.67 -21.40
C ASN A 64 -14.86 -1.12 -22.76
N PRO A 65 -13.56 -1.44 -22.86
CA PRO A 65 -12.96 -1.93 -24.10
C PRO A 65 -13.69 -3.13 -24.71
N SER A 66 -14.30 -3.99 -23.87
CA SER A 66 -15.09 -5.13 -24.31
C SER A 66 -16.35 -4.75 -25.09
N ASP A 67 -16.91 -3.56 -24.88
CA ASP A 67 -18.11 -3.09 -25.59
C ASP A 67 -17.82 -2.85 -27.08
N ARG A 68 -16.56 -2.59 -27.44
CA ARG A 68 -16.14 -2.45 -28.85
C ARG A 68 -16.17 -3.76 -29.62
N LEU A 69 -16.09 -4.88 -28.91
CA LEU A 69 -16.03 -6.22 -29.49
C LEU A 69 -17.41 -6.89 -29.53
N ARG A 70 -18.40 -6.31 -28.85
CA ARG A 70 -19.77 -6.83 -28.85
C ARG A 70 -20.48 -6.29 -30.09
N PRO A 71 -20.83 -7.12 -31.09
CA PRO A 71 -21.78 -6.70 -32.10
C PRO A 71 -23.04 -6.27 -31.36
N ALA A 72 -23.61 -5.09 -31.68
CA ALA A 72 -24.77 -4.54 -31.01
C ALA A 72 -25.89 -5.59 -30.96
N GLY A 73 -25.96 -6.30 -29.84
CA GLY A 73 -26.73 -7.53 -29.70
C GLY A 73 -28.18 -7.14 -29.56
N GLY A 74 -28.88 -7.06 -30.69
CA GLY A 74 -30.30 -6.78 -30.79
C GLY A 74 -30.64 -5.35 -30.36
N LEU A 75 -30.95 -4.50 -31.34
CA LEU A 75 -31.67 -3.23 -31.15
C LEU A 75 -33.13 -3.46 -30.69
N ALA A 76 -33.38 -4.51 -29.91
CA ALA A 76 -34.69 -4.77 -29.35
C ALA A 76 -35.01 -3.62 -28.40
N PRO A 77 -36.24 -3.08 -28.43
CA PRO A 77 -36.62 -1.90 -27.63
C PRO A 77 -36.49 -2.10 -26.11
N ASN A 78 -36.31 -3.35 -25.67
CA ASN A 78 -36.10 -3.76 -24.28
C ASN A 78 -34.68 -4.28 -23.99
N ALA A 79 -33.72 -4.09 -24.90
CA ALA A 79 -32.33 -4.49 -24.67
C ALA A 79 -31.58 -3.44 -23.85
N PHE A 80 -31.04 -3.86 -22.70
CA PHE A 80 -30.19 -3.03 -21.86
C PHE A 80 -28.76 -3.61 -21.89
N PRO A 81 -27.89 -3.14 -22.80
CA PRO A 81 -26.56 -3.74 -23.00
C PRO A 81 -25.67 -3.69 -21.75
N ASN A 82 -25.95 -2.78 -20.83
CA ASN A 82 -25.20 -2.54 -19.59
C ASN A 82 -25.83 -3.21 -18.35
N LEU A 83 -26.95 -3.93 -18.48
CA LEU A 83 -27.58 -4.61 -17.35
C LEU A 83 -26.92 -5.98 -17.15
N ALA A 84 -25.96 -6.05 -16.23
CA ALA A 84 -25.31 -7.28 -15.82
C ALA A 84 -25.38 -7.45 -14.31
N PHE A 85 -26.04 -8.51 -13.84
CA PHE A 85 -26.02 -8.91 -12.44
C PHE A 85 -24.69 -9.61 -12.16
N GLY A 86 -23.90 -9.09 -11.21
CA GLY A 86 -22.66 -9.71 -10.78
C GLY A 86 -22.96 -11.00 -10.01
N TYR A 87 -22.27 -12.09 -10.36
CA TYR A 87 -22.15 -13.32 -9.58
C TYR A 87 -20.76 -13.38 -8.97
#